data_AF-A0A522C3F9-F1
#
_entry.id   AF-A0A522C3F9-F1
#
_cell.length_a   1.000
_cell.length_b   1.000
_cell.length_c   1.000
_cell.angle_alpha   90.00
_cell.angle_beta   90.00
_cell.angle_gamma   90.00
#
_symmetry.space_group_name_H-M   'P 1'
#
loop_
_entity.id
_entity.type
_entity.pdbx_description
1 polymer ?
#
loop_
_entity_poly.entity_id
_entity_poly.type
_entity_poly.pdbx_seq_one_letter_code
_entity_poly.pdbx_strand_id
1 'polypeptide(L)'
;MVLGPLGIKEGLKDAFLIFAGVSIGLVANLPKISVRTLFFINIVCMVVFFAIFGDKSQMLAFDFEHSQSPFEGNFGFIFGMLAVFAMLDRKWLLAACCIVMSVAALKRVALLGAVMAGIFVLMGPRLGRKILNPLVMILINLGIVMMTLHYAVGDFNHLITSLTGQSANQLGEGRQILYLMTANKIFADPWKFGLYGDGPGSVYTLLGSRAGEVVHGSLHSDLLKICYEYGFLIFTIFIGSMYMSKSYSVRVACLFMNVLYATDNCLIYYFLLFPFIVLTRAAQEKEELEAAGGVPGDRPPTSEAPARAGVRRRMPLNST
;
A
#
# COMPACT_ATOMS: atom_id res chain seq x y z
N MET A 1 -21.81 11.64 -19.38
CA MET A 1 -21.40 10.24 -19.63
C MET A 1 -20.53 9.75 -18.46
N VAL A 2 -21.07 9.78 -17.22
CA VAL A 2 -20.27 9.67 -15.97
C VAL A 2 -20.18 8.22 -15.45
N LEU A 3 -21.03 7.32 -15.97
CA LEU A 3 -21.07 5.88 -15.62
C LEU A 3 -20.60 4.95 -16.76
N GLY A 4 -20.20 5.51 -17.91
CA GLY A 4 -19.59 4.76 -19.00
C GLY A 4 -18.34 3.92 -18.66
N PRO A 5 -17.50 4.24 -17.65
CA PRO A 5 -16.21 3.57 -17.52
C PRO A 5 -16.17 2.37 -16.56
N LEU A 6 -17.33 1.86 -16.09
CA LEU A 6 -17.42 0.44 -15.71
C LEU A 6 -17.44 -0.49 -16.94
N GLY A 7 -17.47 0.07 -18.16
CA GLY A 7 -17.64 -0.67 -19.42
C GLY A 7 -16.41 -1.41 -19.93
N ILE A 8 -15.22 -1.22 -19.33
CA ILE A 8 -13.98 -1.89 -19.79
C ILE A 8 -13.62 -3.02 -18.81
N LYS A 9 -13.36 -4.22 -19.35
CA LYS A 9 -13.06 -5.44 -18.57
C LYS A 9 -11.94 -5.24 -17.53
N GLU A 10 -10.88 -4.49 -17.88
CA GLU A 10 -9.76 -4.22 -16.97
C GLU A 10 -10.14 -3.29 -15.81
N GLY A 11 -10.99 -2.29 -16.04
CA GLY A 11 -11.48 -1.41 -14.95
C GLY A 11 -12.34 -2.18 -13.94
N LEU A 12 -13.18 -3.11 -14.42
CA LEU A 12 -13.97 -3.99 -13.56
C LEU A 12 -13.08 -4.96 -12.77
N LYS A 13 -12.03 -5.49 -13.39
CA LYS A 13 -11.04 -6.36 -12.75
C LYS A 13 -10.30 -5.63 -11.63
N ASP A 14 -9.87 -4.39 -11.85
CA ASP A 14 -9.23 -3.59 -10.81
C ASP A 14 -10.18 -3.35 -9.64
N ALA A 15 -11.41 -2.92 -9.92
CA ALA A 15 -12.43 -2.73 -8.90
C ALA A 15 -12.70 -4.01 -8.10
N PHE A 16 -12.76 -5.16 -8.77
CA PHE A 16 -12.91 -6.46 -8.12
C PHE A 16 -11.71 -6.80 -7.24
N LEU A 17 -10.47 -6.61 -7.71
CA LEU A 17 -9.25 -6.91 -6.94
C LEU A 17 -9.11 -6.00 -5.71
N ILE A 18 -9.38 -4.70 -5.87
CA ILE A 18 -9.41 -3.73 -4.77
C ILE A 18 -10.49 -4.13 -3.76
N PHE A 19 -11.70 -4.40 -4.24
CA PHE A 19 -12.82 -4.78 -3.38
C PHE A 19 -12.54 -6.10 -2.65
N ALA A 20 -12.01 -7.11 -3.34
CA ALA A 20 -11.62 -8.38 -2.71
C ALA A 20 -10.60 -8.16 -1.60
N GLY A 21 -9.58 -7.34 -1.86
CA GLY A 21 -8.57 -6.95 -0.86
C GLY A 21 -9.18 -6.21 0.33
N VAL A 22 -10.07 -5.25 0.09
CA VAL A 22 -10.65 -4.38 1.14
C VAL A 22 -11.79 -5.04 1.92
N SER A 23 -12.53 -5.96 1.29
CA SER A 23 -13.72 -6.59 1.87
C SER A 23 -13.43 -7.33 3.18
N ILE A 24 -12.20 -7.83 3.36
CA ILE A 24 -11.77 -8.45 4.62
C ILE A 24 -11.88 -7.47 5.80
N GLY A 25 -11.66 -6.18 5.56
CA GLY A 25 -11.80 -5.13 6.56
C GLY A 25 -13.24 -4.96 7.07
N LEU A 26 -14.24 -5.44 6.31
CA LEU A 26 -15.66 -5.40 6.68
C LEU A 26 -16.06 -6.56 7.60
N VAL A 27 -15.21 -7.58 7.76
CA VAL A 27 -15.48 -8.70 8.66
C VAL A 27 -15.34 -8.23 10.10
N ALA A 28 -16.42 -8.34 10.89
CA ALA A 28 -16.44 -7.83 12.26
C ALA A 28 -15.35 -8.45 13.14
N ASN A 29 -15.24 -9.78 13.11
CA ASN A 29 -14.32 -10.56 13.94
C ASN A 29 -13.20 -11.15 13.09
N LEU A 30 -12.15 -10.38 12.85
CA LEU A 30 -10.96 -10.90 12.18
C LEU A 30 -10.09 -11.68 13.15
N PRO A 31 -9.54 -12.84 12.74
CA PRO A 31 -8.58 -13.55 13.56
C PRO A 31 -7.33 -12.68 13.77
N LYS A 32 -6.83 -12.66 15.01
CA LYS A 32 -5.59 -11.95 15.35
C LYS A 32 -4.40 -12.77 14.85
N ILE A 33 -3.89 -12.41 13.67
CA ILE A 33 -2.70 -13.06 13.11
C ILE A 33 -1.46 -12.26 13.50
N SER A 34 -0.49 -12.93 14.11
CA SER A 34 0.76 -12.28 14.50
C SER A 34 1.66 -12.00 13.30
N VAL A 35 2.47 -10.93 13.35
CA VAL A 35 3.49 -10.61 12.34
C VAL A 35 4.45 -11.79 12.12
N ARG A 36 4.80 -12.51 13.20
CA ARG A 36 5.67 -13.69 13.14
C ARG A 36 5.02 -14.83 12.35
N THR A 37 3.73 -15.08 12.57
CA THR A 37 2.97 -16.10 11.83
C THR A 37 2.93 -15.77 10.35
N LEU A 38 2.62 -14.52 9.98
CA LEU A 38 2.63 -14.08 8.58
C LEU A 38 4.02 -14.21 7.95
N PHE A 39 5.09 -13.87 8.69
CA PHE A 39 6.46 -14.03 8.19
C PHE A 39 6.77 -15.48 7.80
N PHE A 40 6.50 -16.44 8.68
CA PHE A 40 6.74 -17.86 8.37
C PHE A 40 5.85 -18.39 7.26
N ILE A 41 4.56 -18.01 7.23
CA ILE A 41 3.67 -18.37 6.12
C ILE A 41 4.24 -17.87 4.79
N ASN A 42 4.71 -16.61 4.74
CA ASN A 42 5.27 -16.04 3.52
C ASN A 42 6.57 -16.73 3.10
N ILE A 43 7.44 -17.13 4.04
CA ILE A 43 8.62 -17.94 3.73
C ILE A 43 8.19 -19.28 3.12
N VAL A 44 7.25 -19.99 3.74
CA VAL A 44 6.77 -21.28 3.24
C VAL A 44 6.16 -21.12 1.85
N CYS A 45 5.29 -20.13 1.65
CA CYS A 45 4.69 -19.83 0.35
C CYS A 45 5.75 -19.49 -0.71
N MET A 46 6.75 -18.68 -0.36
CA MET A 46 7.85 -18.33 -1.27
C MET A 46 8.67 -19.57 -1.67
N VAL A 47 9.03 -20.42 -0.69
CA VAL A 47 9.78 -21.66 -0.95
C VAL A 47 8.97 -22.63 -1.80
N VAL A 48 7.69 -22.84 -1.49
CA VAL A 48 6.80 -23.71 -2.27
C VAL A 48 6.62 -23.17 -3.69
N PHE A 49 6.37 -21.87 -3.83
CA PHE A 49 6.24 -21.22 -5.14
C PHE A 49 7.51 -21.43 -5.97
N PHE A 50 8.68 -21.19 -5.37
CA PHE A 50 9.96 -21.38 -6.04
C PHE A 50 10.24 -22.85 -6.38
N ALA A 51 9.85 -23.80 -5.52
CA ALA A 51 10.03 -25.22 -5.77
C ALA A 51 9.19 -25.72 -6.96
N ILE A 52 8.00 -25.14 -7.17
CA ILE A 52 7.06 -25.55 -8.22
C ILE A 52 7.33 -24.81 -9.53
N PHE A 53 7.53 -23.49 -9.47
CA PHE A 53 7.57 -22.60 -10.63
C PHE A 53 8.95 -21.98 -10.90
N GLY A 54 9.89 -22.11 -9.96
CA GLY A 54 11.22 -21.51 -10.08
C GLY A 54 12.05 -22.20 -11.16
N ASP A 55 12.68 -21.39 -12.02
CA ASP A 55 13.63 -21.89 -13.00
C ASP A 55 14.94 -22.26 -12.28
N LYS A 56 15.20 -23.56 -12.16
CA LYS A 56 16.39 -24.11 -11.50
C LYS A 56 17.69 -23.72 -12.21
N SER A 57 17.63 -23.33 -13.49
CA SER A 57 18.80 -22.95 -14.29
C SER A 57 19.32 -21.54 -13.96
N GLN A 58 18.48 -20.65 -13.41
CA GLN A 58 18.82 -19.26 -13.08
C GLN A 58 19.05 -19.01 -11.59
N MET A 59 19.14 -20.05 -10.75
CA MET A 59 19.25 -19.94 -9.28
C MET A 59 20.41 -19.09 -8.75
N LEU A 60 21.44 -18.81 -9.56
CA LEU A 60 22.62 -18.04 -9.17
C LEU A 60 22.80 -16.72 -9.94
N ALA A 61 21.91 -16.39 -10.87
CA ALA A 61 21.99 -15.14 -11.63
C ALA A 61 21.30 -14.01 -10.84
N PHE A 62 22.04 -13.41 -9.90
CA PHE A 62 21.66 -12.15 -9.29
C PHE A 62 22.26 -11.00 -10.09
N ASP A 63 21.43 -10.28 -10.84
CA ASP A 63 21.84 -9.04 -11.50
C ASP A 63 21.28 -7.84 -10.73
N PHE A 64 22.13 -7.24 -9.90
CA PHE A 64 21.81 -6.02 -9.16
C PHE A 64 21.69 -4.78 -10.05
N GLU A 65 22.22 -4.80 -11.27
CA GLU A 65 22.18 -3.66 -12.19
C GLU A 65 20.85 -3.67 -12.96
N HIS A 66 20.42 -4.84 -13.42
CA HIS A 66 19.16 -5.01 -14.16
C HIS A 66 17.96 -5.42 -13.28
N SER A 67 18.14 -5.46 -11.95
CA SER A 67 17.12 -5.87 -10.97
C SER A 67 16.58 -7.29 -11.14
N GLN A 68 17.30 -8.17 -11.84
CA GLN A 68 16.83 -9.53 -12.09
C GLN A 68 17.25 -10.44 -10.93
N SER A 69 16.27 -11.04 -10.27
CA SER A 69 16.48 -12.09 -9.30
C SER A 69 15.53 -13.26 -9.59
N PRO A 70 15.99 -14.51 -9.40
CA PRO A 70 15.10 -15.68 -9.46
C PRO A 70 14.01 -15.64 -8.37
N PHE A 71 14.16 -14.77 -7.35
CA PHE A 71 13.17 -14.50 -6.31
C PHE A 71 12.37 -13.23 -6.56
N GLU A 72 12.52 -12.58 -7.71
CA GLU A 72 11.79 -11.38 -8.02
C GLU A 72 10.31 -11.70 -8.13
N GLY A 73 9.56 -11.29 -7.12
CA GLY A 73 8.18 -11.70 -6.98
C GLY A 73 7.41 -10.82 -6.01
N ASN A 74 6.10 -10.98 -6.06
CA ASN A 74 5.12 -10.27 -5.26
C ASN A 74 5.36 -10.36 -3.74
N PHE A 75 6.09 -11.39 -3.27
CA PHE A 75 6.45 -11.59 -1.87
C PHE A 75 7.35 -10.48 -1.30
N GLY A 76 8.17 -9.83 -2.14
CA GLY A 76 9.07 -8.75 -1.69
C GLY A 76 8.34 -7.57 -1.04
N PHE A 77 7.13 -7.25 -1.52
CA PHE A 77 6.26 -6.23 -0.92
C PHE A 77 5.78 -6.63 0.47
N ILE A 78 5.42 -7.91 0.66
CA ILE A 78 4.93 -8.40 1.94
C ILE A 78 6.04 -8.34 2.99
N PHE A 79 7.27 -8.74 2.66
CA PHE A 79 8.38 -8.65 3.59
C PHE A 79 8.68 -7.20 4.01
N GLY A 80 8.67 -6.26 3.06
CA GLY A 80 8.79 -4.83 3.37
C GLY A 80 7.70 -4.36 4.35
N MET A 81 6.46 -4.76 4.11
CA MET A 81 5.33 -4.43 5.00
C MET A 81 5.48 -5.06 6.39
N LEU A 82 5.84 -6.34 6.46
CA LEU A 82 6.04 -7.03 7.74
C LEU A 82 7.18 -6.41 8.55
N ALA A 83 8.22 -5.88 7.89
CA ALA A 83 9.27 -5.12 8.56
C ALA A 83 8.70 -3.90 9.30
N VAL A 84 7.80 -3.15 8.66
CA VAL A 84 7.14 -1.98 9.27
C VAL A 84 6.38 -2.36 10.54
N PHE A 85 5.54 -3.40 10.47
CA PHE A 85 4.80 -3.86 11.64
C PHE A 85 5.69 -4.46 12.73
N ALA A 86 6.77 -5.16 12.36
CA ALA A 86 7.75 -5.64 13.32
C ALA A 86 8.48 -4.49 14.05
N MET A 87 8.79 -3.40 13.35
CA MET A 87 9.37 -2.19 13.96
C MET A 87 8.40 -1.49 14.90
N LEU A 88 7.12 -1.35 14.50
CA LEU A 88 6.06 -0.81 15.35
C LEU A 88 5.87 -1.65 16.64
N ASP A 89 6.00 -2.97 16.53
CA ASP A 89 5.98 -3.91 17.66
C ASP A 89 7.31 -3.98 18.44
N ARG A 90 8.34 -3.20 18.07
CA ARG A 90 9.69 -3.24 18.65
C ARG A 90 10.41 -4.60 18.55
N LYS A 91 9.97 -5.47 17.63
CA LYS A 91 10.59 -6.77 17.32
C LYS A 91 11.72 -6.60 16.30
N TRP A 92 12.79 -5.92 16.69
CA TRP A 92 13.87 -5.49 15.79
C TRP A 92 14.57 -6.64 15.05
N LEU A 93 14.75 -7.80 15.69
CA LEU A 93 15.31 -8.97 15.03
C LEU A 93 14.43 -9.47 13.88
N LEU A 94 13.11 -9.53 14.10
CA LEU A 94 12.16 -9.90 13.06
C LEU A 94 12.13 -8.85 11.94
N ALA A 95 12.20 -7.56 12.29
CA ALA A 95 12.29 -6.49 11.31
C ALA A 95 13.56 -6.61 10.44
N ALA A 96 14.71 -6.89 11.04
CA ALA A 96 15.96 -7.12 10.32
C ALA A 96 15.85 -8.32 9.37
N CYS A 97 15.29 -9.45 9.82
CA CYS A 97 15.03 -10.60 8.96
C CYS A 97 14.10 -10.22 7.79
N CYS A 98 13.01 -9.50 8.04
CA CYS A 98 12.11 -9.03 6.97
C CYS A 98 12.82 -8.12 5.95
N ILE A 99 13.70 -7.23 6.41
CA ILE A 99 14.49 -6.36 5.52
C ILE A 99 15.44 -7.19 4.66
N VAL A 100 16.16 -8.15 5.25
CA VAL A 100 17.06 -9.06 4.51
C VAL A 100 16.28 -9.83 3.45
N MET A 101 15.09 -10.35 3.79
CA MET A 101 14.23 -11.05 2.83
C MET A 101 13.71 -10.11 1.72
N SER A 102 13.39 -8.85 2.05
CA SER A 102 12.95 -7.85 1.06
C SER A 102 14.08 -7.47 0.09
N VAL A 103 15.32 -7.37 0.59
CA VAL A 103 16.53 -7.18 -0.23
C VAL A 103 16.78 -8.39 -1.13
N ALA A 104 16.67 -9.62 -0.59
CA ALA A 104 16.84 -10.84 -1.37
C ALA A 104 15.80 -10.98 -2.50
N ALA A 105 14.59 -10.47 -2.28
CA ALA A 105 13.53 -10.40 -3.29
C ALA A 105 13.68 -9.22 -4.29
N LEU A 106 14.77 -8.44 -4.20
CA LEU A 106 15.11 -7.28 -5.04
C LEU A 106 14.01 -6.20 -5.22
N LYS A 107 12.99 -6.16 -4.35
CA LYS A 107 11.95 -5.12 -4.41
C LYS A 107 12.40 -3.83 -3.72
N ARG A 108 13.23 -3.05 -4.43
CA ARG A 108 13.82 -1.78 -3.99
C ARG A 108 12.79 -0.79 -3.43
N VAL A 109 11.63 -0.71 -4.07
CA VAL A 109 10.53 0.16 -3.66
C VAL A 109 9.97 -0.24 -2.28
N ALA A 110 9.77 -1.54 -2.04
CA ALA A 110 9.31 -2.03 -0.75
C ALA A 110 10.33 -1.74 0.36
N LEU A 111 11.63 -1.87 0.04
CA LEU A 111 12.69 -1.49 0.95
C LEU A 111 12.67 0.01 1.26
N LEU A 112 12.52 0.88 0.25
CA LEU A 112 12.40 2.32 0.43
C LEU A 112 11.21 2.67 1.34
N GLY A 113 10.05 2.08 1.09
CA GLY A 113 8.86 2.24 1.93
C GLY A 113 9.12 1.81 3.38
N ALA A 114 9.80 0.67 3.58
CA ALA A 114 10.12 0.17 4.92
C ALA A 114 11.11 1.09 5.64
N VAL A 115 12.14 1.59 4.96
CA VAL A 115 13.11 2.54 5.52
C VAL A 115 12.43 3.85 5.91
N MET A 116 11.61 4.42 5.02
CA MET A 116 10.85 5.64 5.32
C MET A 116 9.94 5.44 6.52
N ALA A 117 9.17 4.36 6.57
CA ALA A 117 8.34 4.03 7.72
C ALA A 117 9.18 3.86 9.00
N GLY A 118 10.33 3.20 8.92
CA GLY A 118 11.27 3.02 10.03
C GLY A 118 11.77 4.33 10.62
N ILE A 119 12.09 5.32 9.79
CA ILE A 119 12.45 6.68 10.23
C ILE A 119 11.32 7.28 11.08
N PHE A 120 10.07 7.14 10.65
CA PHE A 120 8.91 7.61 11.42
C PHE A 120 8.67 6.81 12.70
N VAL A 121 8.93 5.50 12.71
CA VAL A 121 8.87 4.69 13.94
C VAL A 121 9.89 5.19 14.97
N LEU A 122 11.11 5.52 14.53
CA LEU A 122 12.19 6.01 15.39
C LEU A 122 11.94 7.44 15.87
N MET A 123 11.42 8.31 14.99
CA MET A 123 11.07 9.70 15.31
C MET A 123 9.94 9.81 16.36
N GLY A 124 9.07 8.81 16.42
CA GLY A 124 8.00 8.72 17.41
C GLY A 124 6.77 9.61 17.12
N PRO A 125 5.70 9.46 17.92
CA PRO A 125 4.38 9.97 17.58
C PRO A 125 4.26 11.50 17.64
N ARG A 126 5.06 12.19 18.47
CA ARG A 126 4.94 13.65 18.67
C ARG A 126 5.22 14.45 17.39
N LEU A 127 6.33 14.14 16.73
CA LEU A 127 6.72 14.81 15.48
C LEU A 127 6.08 14.11 14.28
N GLY A 128 6.02 12.78 14.30
CA GLY A 128 5.43 11.99 13.22
C GLY A 128 3.97 12.34 12.93
N ARG A 129 3.13 12.57 13.95
CA ARG A 129 1.72 12.94 13.73
C ARG A 129 1.54 14.32 13.06
N LYS A 130 2.50 15.24 13.23
CA LYS A 130 2.46 16.56 12.58
C LYS A 130 2.75 16.45 11.08
N ILE A 131 3.73 15.63 10.72
CA ILE A 131 4.13 15.42 9.33
C ILE A 131 3.15 14.48 8.62
N LEU A 132 2.74 13.39 9.25
CA LEU A 132 1.73 12.44 8.74
C LEU A 132 0.30 12.95 9.00
N ASN A 133 0.05 14.23 8.75
CA ASN A 133 -1.29 14.81 8.75
C ASN A 133 -1.88 14.71 7.33
N PRO A 134 -3.19 14.43 7.18
CA PRO A 134 -3.88 14.45 5.89
C PRO A 134 -3.49 15.62 4.96
N LEU A 135 -3.49 16.86 5.46
CA LEU A 135 -3.18 18.03 4.62
C LEU A 135 -1.74 18.00 4.11
N VAL A 136 -0.78 17.69 4.98
CA VAL A 136 0.64 17.61 4.62
C VAL A 136 0.86 16.48 3.61
N MET A 137 0.24 15.32 3.84
CA MET A 137 0.37 14.18 2.94
C MET A 137 -0.32 14.40 1.59
N ILE A 138 -1.45 15.12 1.54
CA ILE A 138 -2.07 15.57 0.28
C ILE A 138 -1.08 16.46 -0.49
N LEU A 139 -0.49 17.46 0.16
CA LEU A 139 0.46 18.37 -0.50
C LEU A 139 1.72 17.67 -0.99
N ILE A 140 2.29 16.75 -0.19
CA ILE A 140 3.45 15.95 -0.59
C ILE A 140 3.10 15.08 -1.80
N ASN A 141 1.99 14.34 -1.75
CA ASN A 141 1.60 13.47 -2.87
C ASN A 141 1.21 14.26 -4.12
N LEU A 142 0.59 15.43 -3.97
CA LEU A 142 0.35 16.34 -5.09
C LEU A 142 1.69 16.80 -5.69
N GLY A 143 2.66 17.17 -4.87
CA GLY A 143 4.02 17.50 -5.31
C GLY A 143 4.67 16.35 -6.07
N ILE A 144 4.58 15.11 -5.56
CA ILE A 144 5.08 13.92 -6.24
C ILE A 144 4.41 13.75 -7.61
N VAL A 145 3.08 13.80 -7.69
CA VAL A 145 2.35 13.66 -8.96
C VAL A 145 2.74 14.76 -9.93
N MET A 146 2.82 16.03 -9.49
CA MET A 146 3.24 17.14 -10.35
C MET A 146 4.67 16.94 -10.87
N MET A 147 5.61 16.55 -10.00
CA MET A 147 6.98 16.22 -10.44
C MET A 147 6.99 15.08 -11.46
N THR A 148 6.17 14.04 -11.27
CA THR A 148 6.02 12.94 -12.23
C THR A 148 5.46 13.41 -13.57
N LEU A 149 4.48 14.32 -13.58
CA LEU A 149 3.92 14.90 -14.80
C LEU A 149 4.95 15.74 -15.56
N HIS A 150 5.70 16.59 -14.86
CA HIS A 150 6.78 17.41 -15.44
C HIS A 150 7.95 16.54 -15.94
N TYR A 151 8.29 15.49 -15.21
CA TYR A 151 9.24 14.46 -15.67
C TYR A 151 8.79 13.79 -16.96
N ALA A 152 7.51 13.44 -17.06
CA ALA A 152 6.94 12.77 -18.22
C ALA A 152 7.04 13.62 -19.50
N VAL A 153 6.76 14.93 -19.42
CA VAL A 153 6.85 15.84 -20.57
C VAL A 153 8.28 16.25 -20.92
N GLY A 154 9.26 15.94 -20.06
CA GLY A 154 10.68 16.12 -20.35
C GLY A 154 11.32 17.37 -19.78
N ASP A 155 10.66 18.08 -18.86
CA ASP A 155 11.19 19.31 -18.25
C ASP A 155 12.51 19.08 -17.50
N PHE A 156 12.73 17.86 -17.01
CA PHE A 156 13.96 17.46 -16.33
C PHE A 156 15.00 16.80 -17.23
N ASN A 157 14.79 16.67 -18.54
CA ASN A 157 15.68 15.92 -19.43
C ASN A 157 17.11 16.47 -19.42
N HIS A 158 17.26 17.79 -19.57
CA HIS A 158 18.58 18.42 -19.56
C HIS A 158 19.29 18.22 -18.21
N LEU A 159 18.56 18.40 -17.10
CA LEU A 159 19.12 18.21 -15.75
C LEU A 159 19.56 16.76 -15.53
N ILE A 160 18.74 15.79 -15.92
CA ILE A 160 19.05 14.37 -15.76
C ILE A 160 20.27 14.01 -16.62
N THR A 161 20.26 14.34 -17.90
CA THR A 161 21.35 13.97 -18.81
C THR A 161 22.67 14.67 -18.45
N SER A 162 22.63 15.91 -17.95
CA SER A 162 23.85 16.58 -17.48
C SER A 162 24.42 15.98 -16.20
N LEU A 163 23.59 15.44 -15.30
CA LEU A 163 24.03 14.84 -14.04
C LEU A 163 24.41 13.36 -14.16
N THR A 164 23.68 12.58 -14.97
CA THR A 164 23.85 11.11 -15.05
C THR A 164 24.53 10.64 -16.32
N GLY A 165 24.59 11.48 -17.36
CA GLY A 165 25.02 11.08 -18.71
C GLY A 165 24.04 10.15 -19.43
N GLN A 166 22.89 9.83 -18.82
CA GLN A 166 21.87 8.96 -19.39
C GLN A 166 20.64 9.76 -19.83
N SER A 167 19.85 9.22 -20.76
CA SER A 167 18.54 9.81 -21.05
C SER A 167 17.58 9.58 -19.88
N ALA A 168 16.66 10.52 -19.65
CA ALA A 168 15.66 10.40 -18.59
C ALA A 168 14.84 9.11 -18.72
N ASN A 169 14.48 8.71 -19.94
CA ASN A 169 13.76 7.47 -20.17
C ASN A 169 14.57 6.21 -19.83
N GLN A 170 15.89 6.20 -20.08
CA GLN A 170 16.76 5.09 -19.64
C GLN A 170 16.85 5.04 -18.11
N LEU A 171 17.04 6.18 -17.46
CA LEU A 171 17.12 6.27 -16.00
C LEU A 171 15.82 5.77 -15.33
N GLY A 172 14.67 6.11 -15.91
CA GLY A 172 13.37 5.66 -15.43
C GLY A 172 12.90 4.33 -16.00
N GLU A 173 13.77 3.54 -16.64
CA GLU A 173 13.46 2.21 -17.20
C GLU A 173 12.21 2.21 -18.12
N GLY A 174 12.04 3.25 -18.94
CA GLY A 174 10.91 3.37 -19.88
C GLY A 174 9.68 4.10 -19.32
N ARG A 175 9.64 4.42 -18.03
CA ARG A 175 8.48 5.06 -17.38
C ARG A 175 8.17 6.46 -17.91
N GLN A 176 9.17 7.19 -18.42
CA GLN A 176 8.94 8.52 -18.97
C GLN A 176 7.96 8.48 -20.15
N ILE A 177 8.21 7.57 -21.10
CA ILE A 177 7.34 7.39 -22.28
C ILE A 177 5.95 6.90 -21.87
N LEU A 178 5.87 6.00 -20.88
CA LEU A 178 4.60 5.52 -20.35
C LEU A 178 3.75 6.66 -19.78
N TYR A 179 4.37 7.61 -19.07
CA TYR A 179 3.65 8.69 -18.39
C TYR A 179 3.31 9.85 -19.32
N LEU A 180 4.05 10.00 -20.42
CA LEU A 180 3.93 11.13 -21.35
C LEU A 180 2.49 11.33 -21.86
N MET A 181 1.78 10.24 -22.20
CA MET A 181 0.40 10.35 -22.72
C MET A 181 -0.57 10.83 -21.67
N THR A 182 -0.48 10.24 -20.47
CA THR A 182 -1.27 10.59 -19.31
C THR A 182 -1.04 12.06 -18.95
N ALA A 183 0.22 12.50 -18.95
CA ALA A 183 0.60 13.87 -18.67
C ALA A 183 0.04 14.84 -19.72
N ASN A 184 0.22 14.56 -21.00
CA ASN A 184 -0.29 15.41 -22.09
C ASN A 184 -1.81 15.58 -22.01
N LYS A 185 -2.57 14.52 -21.71
CA LYS A 185 -4.02 14.61 -21.51
C LYS A 185 -4.39 15.44 -20.30
N ILE A 186 -3.71 15.24 -19.17
CA ILE A 186 -3.95 16.01 -17.94
C ILE A 186 -3.70 17.50 -18.18
N PHE A 187 -2.61 17.86 -18.87
CA PHE A 187 -2.29 19.24 -19.18
C PHE A 187 -3.22 19.86 -20.24
N ALA A 188 -3.74 19.07 -21.18
CA ALA A 188 -4.68 19.56 -22.18
C ALA A 188 -6.06 19.91 -21.59
N ASP A 189 -6.56 19.10 -20.64
CA ASP A 189 -7.90 19.26 -20.06
C ASP A 189 -7.86 19.39 -18.51
N PRO A 190 -7.21 20.43 -17.94
CA PRO A 190 -6.95 20.51 -16.50
C PRO A 190 -8.23 20.51 -15.65
N TRP A 191 -9.33 21.09 -16.15
CA TRP A 191 -10.61 21.11 -15.44
C TRP A 191 -11.26 19.73 -15.33
N LYS A 192 -11.14 18.91 -16.38
CA LYS A 192 -11.67 17.54 -16.40
C LYS A 192 -10.93 16.67 -15.38
N PHE A 193 -9.61 16.67 -15.45
CA PHE A 193 -8.76 15.89 -14.55
C PHE A 193 -8.69 16.49 -13.14
N GLY A 194 -9.00 17.78 -12.97
CA GLY A 194 -9.18 18.39 -11.64
C GLY A 194 -10.35 17.77 -10.87
N LEU A 195 -11.44 17.43 -11.57
CA LEU A 195 -12.71 17.04 -10.93
C LEU A 195 -13.03 15.55 -11.00
N TYR A 196 -12.96 14.92 -12.17
CA TYR A 196 -13.53 13.56 -12.36
C TYR A 196 -12.73 12.59 -13.25
N GLY A 197 -11.68 13.05 -13.95
CA GLY A 197 -10.80 12.17 -14.72
C GLY A 197 -11.42 11.58 -16.00
N ASP A 198 -10.80 10.52 -16.54
CA ASP A 198 -11.20 9.84 -17.79
C ASP A 198 -11.95 8.51 -17.56
N GLY A 199 -12.14 8.12 -16.29
CA GLY A 199 -12.88 6.94 -15.85
C GLY A 199 -12.02 5.70 -15.57
N PRO A 200 -12.50 4.74 -14.75
CA PRO A 200 -11.80 3.48 -14.45
C PRO A 200 -11.35 2.72 -15.70
N GLY A 201 -10.11 2.22 -15.68
CA GLY A 201 -9.54 1.40 -16.75
C GLY A 201 -9.20 2.13 -18.05
N SER A 202 -9.41 3.45 -18.11
CA SER A 202 -9.05 4.29 -19.27
C SER A 202 -7.54 4.37 -19.51
N VAL A 203 -6.73 4.09 -18.47
CA VAL A 203 -5.26 3.99 -18.64
C VAL A 203 -4.89 2.83 -19.56
N TYR A 204 -5.57 1.68 -19.44
CA TYR A 204 -5.25 0.51 -20.26
C TYR A 204 -5.59 0.72 -21.73
N THR A 205 -6.68 1.42 -22.02
CA THR A 205 -7.03 1.77 -23.41
C THR A 205 -6.06 2.79 -23.99
N LEU A 206 -5.64 3.77 -23.19
CA LEU A 206 -4.62 4.75 -23.59
C LEU A 206 -3.30 4.05 -23.95
N LEU A 207 -2.80 3.17 -23.07
CA LEU A 207 -1.51 2.49 -23.26
C LEU A 207 -1.58 1.39 -24.33
N GLY A 208 -2.68 0.64 -24.41
CA GLY A 208 -2.89 -0.40 -25.42
C GLY A 208 -2.97 0.13 -26.86
N SER A 209 -3.39 1.39 -27.04
CA SER A 209 -3.50 2.01 -28.37
C SER A 209 -2.16 2.28 -29.08
N ARG A 210 -1.02 2.24 -28.36
CA ARG A 210 0.31 2.58 -28.91
C ARG A 210 1.35 1.46 -28.82
N ALA A 211 1.14 0.46 -27.98
CA ALA A 211 2.15 -0.56 -27.66
C ALA A 211 2.01 -1.87 -28.46
N GLY A 212 1.04 -1.97 -29.37
CA GLY A 212 0.59 -3.27 -29.88
C GLY A 212 -0.09 -4.09 -28.79
N GLU A 213 -0.84 -5.13 -29.15
CA GLU A 213 -1.65 -5.95 -28.21
C GLU A 213 -0.83 -6.70 -27.13
N VAL A 214 0.50 -6.56 -27.11
CA VAL A 214 1.42 -7.43 -26.36
C VAL A 214 1.87 -6.82 -25.02
N VAL A 215 1.73 -5.51 -24.82
CA VAL A 215 2.10 -4.88 -23.53
C VAL A 215 0.82 -4.60 -22.76
N HIS A 216 0.53 -5.43 -21.75
CA HIS A 216 -0.42 -5.11 -20.67
C HIS A 216 0.12 -3.90 -19.89
N GLY A 217 0.01 -2.72 -20.50
CA GLY A 217 0.62 -1.48 -20.04
C GLY A 217 -0.07 -1.01 -18.78
N SER A 218 0.68 -1.03 -17.67
CA SER A 218 0.28 -0.39 -16.44
C SER A 218 1.17 0.83 -16.21
N LEU A 219 0.65 1.87 -15.55
CA LEU A 219 1.42 3.07 -15.24
C LEU A 219 2.49 2.85 -14.17
N HIS A 220 2.48 1.73 -13.43
CA HIS A 220 3.46 1.52 -12.35
C HIS A 220 3.51 2.73 -11.41
N SER A 221 2.34 3.31 -11.13
CA SER A 221 2.12 4.44 -10.23
C SER A 221 0.62 4.57 -10.02
N ASP A 222 0.14 3.98 -8.92
CA ASP A 222 -1.27 4.11 -8.52
C ASP A 222 -1.67 5.57 -8.29
N LEU A 223 -0.77 6.42 -7.79
CA LEU A 223 -1.08 7.84 -7.59
C LEU A 223 -1.43 8.54 -8.92
N LEU A 224 -0.59 8.36 -9.95
CA LEU A 224 -0.85 8.92 -11.27
C LEU A 224 -2.10 8.31 -11.90
N LYS A 225 -2.30 7.01 -11.72
CA LYS A 225 -3.49 6.30 -12.20
C LYS A 225 -4.77 6.86 -11.57
N ILE A 226 -4.80 7.07 -10.25
CA ILE A 226 -5.96 7.65 -9.56
C ILE A 226 -6.26 9.05 -10.10
N CYS A 227 -5.24 9.90 -10.26
CA CYS A 227 -5.42 11.24 -10.83
C CYS A 227 -5.97 11.20 -12.26
N TYR A 228 -5.49 10.30 -13.10
CA TYR A 228 -5.95 10.20 -14.48
C TYR A 228 -7.37 9.62 -14.57
N GLU A 229 -7.65 8.51 -13.89
CA GLU A 229 -8.92 7.80 -14.02
C GLU A 229 -10.06 8.47 -13.23
N TYR A 230 -9.77 9.06 -12.06
CA TYR A 230 -10.79 9.57 -11.15
C TYR A 230 -10.66 11.08 -10.85
N GLY A 231 -9.54 11.69 -11.22
CA GLY A 231 -9.29 13.12 -11.01
C GLY A 231 -8.65 13.48 -9.67
N PHE A 232 -8.11 14.70 -9.59
CA PHE A 232 -7.40 15.23 -8.42
C PHE A 232 -8.30 15.38 -7.19
N LEU A 233 -9.60 15.59 -7.36
CA LEU A 233 -10.56 15.61 -6.25
C LEU A 233 -10.62 14.24 -5.55
N ILE A 234 -10.80 13.16 -6.30
CA ILE A 234 -10.86 11.80 -5.74
C ILE A 234 -9.51 11.39 -5.17
N PHE A 235 -8.40 11.75 -5.84
CA PHE A 235 -7.06 11.59 -5.30
C PHE A 235 -6.90 12.26 -3.92
N THR A 236 -7.39 13.50 -3.77
CA THR A 236 -7.31 14.25 -2.50
C THR A 236 -8.09 13.54 -1.40
N ILE A 237 -9.30 13.05 -1.70
CA ILE A 237 -10.12 12.28 -0.77
C ILE A 237 -9.41 10.98 -0.39
N PHE A 238 -8.86 10.26 -1.38
CA PHE A 238 -8.15 9.00 -1.17
C PHE A 238 -6.96 9.17 -0.23
N ILE A 239 -6.02 10.08 -0.56
CA ILE A 239 -4.85 10.36 0.28
C ILE A 239 -5.26 10.91 1.64
N GLY A 240 -6.21 11.85 1.68
CA GLY A 240 -6.72 12.40 2.93
C GLY A 240 -7.23 11.30 3.86
N SER A 241 -8.07 10.40 3.34
CA SER A 241 -8.67 9.31 4.10
C SER A 241 -7.63 8.35 4.71
N MET A 242 -6.54 8.04 3.99
CA MET A 242 -5.46 7.17 4.50
C MET A 242 -4.83 7.71 5.79
N TYR A 243 -4.73 9.03 5.95
CA TYR A 243 -4.07 9.67 7.09
C TYR A 243 -5.05 10.22 8.14
N MET A 244 -6.36 10.03 7.99
CA MET A 244 -7.37 10.49 8.95
C MET A 244 -7.42 9.64 10.24
N SER A 245 -6.83 8.45 10.25
CA SER A 245 -6.81 7.58 11.44
C SER A 245 -6.18 8.29 12.66
N LYS A 246 -6.71 8.03 13.85
CA LYS A 246 -6.13 8.54 15.11
C LYS A 246 -4.91 7.72 15.55
N SER A 247 -4.81 6.47 15.09
CA SER A 247 -3.70 5.57 15.39
C SER A 247 -2.44 6.03 14.64
N TYR A 248 -1.35 6.23 15.39
CA TYR A 248 -0.06 6.57 14.78
C TYR A 248 0.48 5.39 13.97
N SER A 249 0.31 4.17 14.49
CA SER A 249 0.75 2.95 13.83
C SER A 249 0.12 2.78 12.45
N VAL A 250 -1.19 3.06 12.34
CA VAL A 250 -1.90 3.04 11.06
C VAL A 250 -1.35 4.08 10.09
N ARG A 251 -1.09 5.32 10.54
CA ARG A 251 -0.51 6.36 9.67
C ARG A 251 0.87 5.98 9.14
N VAL A 252 1.70 5.34 9.95
CA VAL A 252 3.02 4.84 9.52
C VAL A 252 2.88 3.70 8.52
N ALA A 253 1.93 2.78 8.74
CA ALA A 253 1.63 1.74 7.77
C ALA A 253 1.09 2.31 6.44
N CYS A 254 0.25 3.35 6.50
CA CYS A 254 -0.22 4.09 5.33
C CYS A 254 0.92 4.80 4.59
N LEU A 255 1.94 5.31 5.30
CA LEU A 255 3.14 5.86 4.66
C LEU A 255 3.85 4.81 3.81
N PHE A 256 4.03 3.59 4.33
CA PHE A 256 4.59 2.49 3.56
C PHE A 256 3.79 2.22 2.27
N MET A 257 2.47 2.06 2.38
CA MET A 257 1.61 1.85 1.20
C MET A 257 1.65 3.03 0.23
N ASN A 258 1.73 4.26 0.75
CA ASN A 258 1.79 5.46 -0.08
C ASN A 258 3.09 5.54 -0.90
N VAL A 259 4.22 5.10 -0.35
CA VAL A 259 5.47 4.96 -1.11
C VAL A 259 5.28 3.94 -2.23
N LEU A 260 4.66 2.79 -1.96
CA LEU A 260 4.37 1.80 -3.00
C LEU A 260 3.47 2.37 -4.09
N TYR A 261 2.37 3.03 -3.72
CA TYR A 261 1.42 3.64 -4.66
C TYR A 261 2.06 4.72 -5.54
N ALA A 262 3.09 5.41 -5.08
CA ALA A 262 3.79 6.40 -5.90
C ALA A 262 4.54 5.77 -7.08
N THR A 263 4.97 4.52 -6.94
CA THR A 263 6.00 3.91 -7.80
C THR A 263 5.64 2.54 -8.37
N ASP A 264 4.52 1.96 -7.96
CA ASP A 264 4.04 0.67 -8.43
C ASP A 264 2.51 0.59 -8.40
N ASN A 265 1.95 -0.52 -8.91
CA ASN A 265 0.51 -0.77 -9.00
C ASN A 265 0.03 -1.69 -7.86
N CYS A 266 0.38 -1.33 -6.64
CA CYS A 266 0.06 -2.12 -5.45
C CYS A 266 -1.41 -2.07 -5.05
N LEU A 267 -2.20 -1.13 -5.59
CA LEU A 267 -3.63 -0.99 -5.31
C LEU A 267 -4.43 -2.23 -5.74
N ILE A 268 -3.99 -2.94 -6.79
CA ILE A 268 -4.67 -4.14 -7.30
C ILE A 268 -4.08 -5.44 -6.71
N TYR A 269 -3.08 -5.34 -5.83
CA TYR A 269 -2.40 -6.49 -5.24
C TYR A 269 -3.15 -6.98 -4.00
N TYR A 270 -4.18 -7.79 -4.21
CA TYR A 270 -4.99 -8.34 -3.12
C TYR A 270 -4.16 -9.07 -2.05
N PHE A 271 -3.08 -9.76 -2.46
CA PHE A 271 -2.16 -10.48 -1.57
C PHE A 271 -1.40 -9.55 -0.62
N LEU A 272 -1.28 -8.26 -0.96
CA LEU A 272 -0.66 -7.23 -0.14
C LEU A 272 -1.72 -6.48 0.68
N LEU A 273 -2.85 -6.13 0.07
CA LEU A 273 -3.96 -5.44 0.74
C LEU A 273 -4.54 -6.27 1.89
N PHE A 274 -4.69 -7.58 1.72
CA PHE A 274 -5.22 -8.46 2.75
C PHE A 274 -4.41 -8.41 4.05
N PRO A 275 -3.10 -8.75 4.06
CA PRO A 275 -2.32 -8.70 5.29
C PRO A 275 -2.12 -7.27 5.80
N PHE A 276 -2.11 -6.25 4.91
CA PHE A 276 -2.10 -4.84 5.32
C PHE A 276 -3.30 -4.49 6.20
N ILE A 277 -4.51 -4.85 5.79
CA ILE A 277 -5.75 -4.55 6.52
C ILE A 277 -5.82 -5.30 7.85
N VAL A 278 -5.45 -6.60 7.84
CA VAL A 278 -5.43 -7.40 9.07
C VAL A 278 -4.46 -6.79 10.10
N LEU A 279 -3.26 -6.41 9.67
CA LEU A 279 -2.24 -5.87 10.56
C LEU A 279 -2.55 -4.44 11.02
N THR A 280 -3.09 -3.58 10.15
CA THR A 280 -3.50 -2.22 10.54
C THR A 280 -4.62 -2.24 11.58
N ARG A 281 -5.62 -3.12 11.43
CA ARG A 281 -6.67 -3.29 12.45
C ARG A 281 -6.11 -3.77 13.78
N ALA A 282 -5.25 -4.79 13.75
CA ALA A 282 -4.60 -5.29 14.96
C ALA A 282 -3.74 -4.21 15.66
N ALA A 283 -3.03 -3.38 14.89
CA ALA A 283 -2.23 -2.28 15.41
C ALA A 283 -3.10 -1.16 16.02
N GLN A 284 -4.23 -0.85 15.39
CA GLN A 284 -5.19 0.13 15.91
C GLN A 284 -5.78 -0.34 17.25
N GLU A 285 -6.28 -1.59 17.33
CA GLU A 285 -6.83 -2.15 18.57
C GLU A 285 -5.81 -2.12 19.72
N LYS A 286 -4.54 -2.43 19.42
CA LYS A 286 -3.46 -2.39 20.40
C LYS A 286 -3.24 -0.97 20.95
N GLU A 287 -3.16 0.03 20.08
CA GLU A 287 -2.96 1.43 20.48
C GLU A 287 -4.17 1.99 21.25
N GLU A 288 -5.39 1.56 20.91
CA GLU A 288 -6.61 1.90 21.66
C GLU A 288 -6.62 1.28 23.07
N LEU A 289 -6.20 0.03 23.22
CA LEU A 289 -6.07 -0.63 24.53
C LEU A 289 -5.01 0.03 25.42
N GLU A 290 -3.87 0.38 24.83
CA GLU A 290 -2.79 1.11 25.53
C GLU A 290 -3.27 2.50 25.97
N ALA A 291 -4.00 3.23 25.13
CA ALA A 291 -4.58 4.53 25.46
C ALA A 291 -5.65 4.46 26.56
N ALA A 292 -6.38 3.34 26.66
CA ALA A 292 -7.36 3.09 27.71
C ALA A 292 -6.74 2.67 29.06
N GLY A 293 -5.41 2.65 29.18
CA GLY A 293 -4.70 2.23 30.40
C GLY A 293 -4.66 0.72 30.61
N GLY A 294 -5.03 -0.07 29.59
CA GLY A 294 -4.88 -1.52 29.63
C GLY A 294 -3.45 -1.92 29.32
N VAL A 295 -2.65 -2.25 30.34
CA VAL A 295 -1.41 -2.99 30.13
C VAL A 295 -1.78 -4.37 29.57
N PRO A 296 -1.45 -4.71 28.31
CA PRO A 296 -1.74 -6.02 27.76
C PRO A 296 -0.62 -6.96 28.18
N GLY A 297 -0.77 -7.53 29.38
CA GLY A 297 0.20 -8.50 29.94
C GLY A 297 -0.40 -9.44 30.98
N ASP A 298 -1.39 -9.00 31.77
CA ASP A 298 -1.80 -9.74 32.98
C ASP A 298 -3.29 -10.10 33.06
N ARG A 299 -4.03 -10.10 31.95
CA ARG A 299 -5.36 -10.75 31.98
C ARG A 299 -5.18 -12.23 31.66
N PRO A 300 -5.26 -13.14 32.65
CA PRO A 300 -5.43 -14.56 32.34
C PRO A 300 -6.67 -14.71 31.44
N PRO A 301 -6.74 -15.75 30.61
CA PRO A 301 -7.93 -16.02 29.82
C PRO A 301 -9.10 -16.08 30.78
N THR A 302 -9.99 -15.08 30.75
CA THR A 302 -11.23 -15.10 31.51
C THR A 302 -12.10 -16.19 30.90
N SER A 303 -11.91 -17.41 31.37
CA SER A 303 -12.91 -18.45 31.37
C SER A 303 -13.97 -18.06 32.38
N GLU A 304 -14.83 -17.11 32.05
CA GLU A 304 -16.11 -16.94 32.75
C GLU A 304 -16.97 -15.96 31.95
N ALA A 305 -17.82 -16.55 31.12
CA ALA A 305 -19.04 -15.88 30.69
C ALA A 305 -19.83 -15.52 31.96
N PRO A 306 -20.31 -14.27 32.13
CA PRO A 306 -21.07 -13.92 33.30
C PRO A 306 -22.38 -14.72 33.31
N ALA A 307 -22.50 -15.61 34.29
CA ALA A 307 -23.74 -16.26 34.64
C ALA A 307 -24.81 -15.19 34.84
N ARG A 308 -25.90 -15.32 34.10
CA ARG A 308 -27.10 -14.47 34.18
C ARG A 308 -27.54 -14.36 35.64
N ALA A 309 -27.34 -13.19 36.25
CA ALA A 309 -27.84 -12.89 37.58
C ALA A 309 -29.37 -12.93 37.54
N GLY A 310 -29.91 -13.86 38.33
CA GLY A 310 -31.34 -14.11 38.47
C GLY A 310 -32.10 -12.88 38.93
N VAL A 311 -33.17 -12.58 38.19
CA VAL A 311 -34.23 -11.66 38.56
C VAL A 311 -34.90 -12.17 39.85
N ARG A 312 -34.49 -11.65 41.01
CA ARG A 312 -35.28 -11.78 42.25
C ARG A 312 -36.47 -10.82 42.16
N ARG A 313 -37.63 -11.35 41.73
CA ARG A 313 -38.93 -10.72 41.98
C ARG A 313 -39.13 -10.60 43.49
N ARG A 314 -39.17 -9.38 44.02
CA ARG A 314 -39.75 -9.10 45.34
C ARG A 314 -41.28 -9.11 45.18
N MET A 315 -41.96 -10.03 45.87
CA MET A 315 -43.40 -9.93 46.11
C MET A 315 -43.66 -8.74 47.05
N PRO A 316 -44.73 -7.95 46.84
CA PRO A 316 -45.23 -7.04 47.85
C PRO A 316 -45.97 -7.83 48.93
N LEU A 317 -45.57 -7.63 50.18
CA LEU A 317 -46.34 -8.01 51.36
C LEU A 317 -47.50 -7.02 51.52
N ASN A 318 -48.71 -7.56 51.60
CA ASN A 318 -49.89 -6.87 52.09
C ASN A 318 -49.68 -6.45 53.55
N SER A 319 -50.06 -5.21 53.89
CA SER A 319 -50.66 -4.90 55.19
C SER A 319 -51.35 -3.53 55.13
N THR A 320 -52.62 -3.57 55.57
CA THR A 320 -53.58 -2.50 55.96
C THR A 320 -54.11 -1.58 54.89
#